data_AF-A0A837KIA6-F1
#
_entry.id   AF-A0A837KIA6-F1
#
_cell.length_a   1.000
_cell.length_b   1.000
_cell.length_c   1.000
_cell.angle_alpha   90.00
_cell.angle_beta   90.00
_cell.angle_gamma   90.00
#
_symmetry.space_group_name_H-M   'P 1'
#
loop_
_entity.id
_entity.type
_entity.pdbx_description
1 polymer ?
#
loop_
_entity_poly.entity_id
_entity_poly.type
_entity_poly.pdbx_seq_one_letter_code
_entity_poly.pdbx_strand_id
1 'polypeptide(L)'
;MDGKTILSGVLICTLCFAGILAPTSTQNIAEAESDYMITYEIPPNPEKYLFSKEQEISITNPQPIPFGLRPYSSTDYINDMHVNIDEFQTSKKGFLWNVYHFIGILSPAYPTDANMEDMDRQIDNVKGFSDERVKLREARAQIEMNARLQPLVQAGYVMPNEIDDGLATKEFVATVLYRMFGKTRPYHGGIDLKDSENVAVRWAVEVGVPGFVVDKEKYIDPQTLLTMNLDPHTLLSMNPGPEPYVDSGTYGDLFYFITLIMPGKKTDRGWEYYQVELNESMLSDYAAQFIQLNGEPYLSYRNYALHGTAEYKNAARSIREWMIPRFPQLLDQARKDAMKPRVWDWSRDLIHHPKFAKQVAAYRKNKSGKNVDAVYHAVRQHYNLNIRQDSPAIIKSVLDNIK
;
A
#
# COMPACT_ATOMS: atom_id res chain seq x y z
N MET A 1 -74.17 -1.39 -22.63
CA MET A 1 -73.22 -2.15 -21.79
C MET A 1 -71.85 -2.05 -22.43
N ASP A 2 -70.88 -1.69 -21.62
CA ASP A 2 -69.55 -1.12 -21.90
C ASP A 2 -68.57 -1.96 -22.73
N GLY A 3 -67.57 -1.27 -23.32
CA GLY A 3 -66.16 -1.71 -23.19
C GLY A 3 -65.26 -1.74 -24.45
N LYS A 4 -64.44 -0.68 -24.59
CA LYS A 4 -63.10 -0.48 -25.24
C LYS A 4 -62.36 -1.74 -25.80
N THR A 5 -61.50 -1.69 -26.84
CA THR A 5 -60.31 -0.81 -27.02
C THR A 5 -59.69 -0.96 -28.44
N ILE A 6 -58.90 0.03 -28.84
CA ILE A 6 -58.43 0.36 -30.19
C ILE A 6 -56.87 0.50 -30.21
N LEU A 7 -56.26 0.09 -31.34
CA LEU A 7 -55.06 0.55 -32.08
C LEU A 7 -53.59 0.50 -31.55
N SER A 8 -52.77 -0.18 -32.40
CA SER A 8 -51.64 0.29 -33.24
C SER A 8 -50.29 0.82 -32.68
N GLY A 9 -49.22 0.41 -33.37
CA GLY A 9 -48.02 1.25 -33.59
C GLY A 9 -46.76 0.48 -34.02
N VAL A 10 -46.34 0.65 -35.28
CA VAL A 10 -45.13 0.07 -35.89
C VAL A 10 -44.21 1.20 -36.39
N LEU A 11 -42.90 1.04 -36.12
CA LEU A 11 -41.70 1.48 -36.88
C LEU A 11 -41.01 2.87 -36.65
N ILE A 12 -39.66 2.74 -36.64
CA ILE A 12 -38.54 3.66 -37.02
C ILE A 12 -37.89 4.55 -35.92
N CYS A 13 -36.58 4.35 -35.69
CA CYS A 13 -35.48 5.36 -35.79
C CYS A 13 -34.16 4.80 -35.19
N THR A 14 -33.12 4.56 -35.99
CA THR A 14 -31.98 5.46 -36.31
C THR A 14 -31.07 5.77 -35.10
N LEU A 15 -29.94 5.06 -35.05
CA LEU A 15 -28.83 5.26 -34.10
C LEU A 15 -28.09 6.58 -34.40
N CYS A 16 -28.26 7.57 -33.53
CA CYS A 16 -27.35 8.71 -33.40
C CYS A 16 -26.62 8.59 -32.05
N PHE A 17 -25.32 8.30 -32.11
CA PHE A 17 -24.41 8.46 -30.96
C PHE A 17 -24.19 9.96 -30.70
N ALA A 18 -24.84 10.49 -29.67
CA ALA A 18 -24.45 11.72 -29.01
C ALA A 18 -24.19 11.40 -27.54
N GLY A 19 -22.97 11.72 -27.08
CA GLY A 19 -22.54 11.50 -25.71
C GLY A 19 -23.44 12.28 -24.74
N ILE A 20 -24.13 11.55 -23.87
CA ILE A 20 -24.77 12.10 -22.69
C ILE A 20 -23.74 11.97 -21.57
N LEU A 21 -23.22 13.10 -21.12
CA LEU A 21 -22.63 13.23 -19.79
C LEU A 21 -23.69 12.75 -18.80
N ALA A 22 -23.46 11.60 -18.16
CA ALA A 22 -24.34 11.13 -17.11
C ALA A 22 -24.33 12.17 -15.98
N PRO A 23 -25.48 12.72 -15.56
CA PRO A 23 -25.54 13.51 -14.36
C PRO A 23 -25.22 12.60 -13.17
N THR A 24 -24.22 12.99 -12.37
CA THR A 24 -24.00 12.44 -11.03
C THR A 24 -25.29 12.58 -10.25
N SER A 25 -25.91 11.46 -9.87
CA SER A 25 -27.18 11.46 -9.15
C SER A 25 -26.97 11.88 -7.70
N THR A 26 -27.14 13.16 -7.41
CA THR A 26 -27.39 13.65 -6.03
C THR A 26 -28.89 13.53 -5.77
N GLN A 27 -29.33 12.46 -5.09
CA GLN A 27 -30.69 12.38 -4.57
C GLN A 27 -30.75 13.06 -3.19
N ASN A 28 -31.42 14.20 -3.11
CA ASN A 28 -31.82 14.80 -1.85
C ASN A 28 -33.10 14.13 -1.35
N ILE A 29 -33.05 13.54 -0.15
CA ILE A 29 -34.23 13.09 0.60
C ILE A 29 -34.10 13.69 2.01
N ALA A 30 -35.00 14.61 2.36
CA ALA A 30 -35.22 15.11 3.73
C ALA A 30 -35.93 14.01 4.56
N GLU A 31 -35.88 13.89 5.88
CA GLU A 31 -35.70 14.89 6.95
C GLU A 31 -35.45 14.12 8.27
N ALA A 32 -34.34 14.41 8.95
CA ALA A 32 -34.15 14.32 10.40
C ALA A 32 -33.07 15.36 10.70
N GLU A 33 -33.27 16.21 11.73
CA GLU A 33 -32.33 17.28 12.11
C GLU A 33 -30.96 16.70 12.46
N SER A 34 -30.16 16.52 11.41
CA SER A 34 -28.75 16.27 11.42
C SER A 34 -28.13 17.58 10.96
N ASP A 35 -27.33 18.24 11.81
CA ASP A 35 -26.52 19.41 11.42
C ASP A 35 -25.54 19.12 10.25
N TYR A 36 -25.51 17.87 9.78
CA TYR A 36 -24.63 17.36 8.75
C TYR A 36 -25.43 16.78 7.57
N MET A 37 -25.19 17.32 6.39
CA MET A 37 -25.52 16.69 5.12
C MET A 37 -24.42 15.68 4.79
N ILE A 38 -24.76 14.37 4.83
CA ILE A 38 -23.84 13.29 4.49
C ILE A 38 -23.99 12.95 3.01
N THR A 39 -22.93 13.12 2.22
CA THR A 39 -22.85 12.74 0.80
C THR A 39 -21.67 11.82 0.57
N TYR A 40 -21.52 11.28 -0.64
CA TYR A 40 -20.31 10.56 -1.04
C TYR A 40 -19.91 10.87 -2.48
N GLU A 41 -18.61 10.80 -2.75
CA GLU A 41 -18.03 11.01 -4.08
C GLU A 41 -16.93 9.99 -4.34
N ILE A 42 -17.12 9.16 -5.38
CA ILE A 42 -16.05 8.28 -5.86
C ILE A 42 -15.10 9.11 -6.74
N PRO A 43 -13.81 9.21 -6.41
CA PRO A 43 -12.88 10.02 -7.18
C PRO A 43 -12.69 9.46 -8.59
N PRO A 44 -12.24 10.26 -9.56
CA PRO A 44 -12.02 9.82 -10.94
C PRO A 44 -11.03 8.66 -11.08
N ASN A 45 -10.09 8.52 -10.14
CA ASN A 45 -9.04 7.51 -10.11
C ASN A 45 -9.05 6.75 -8.76
N PRO A 46 -10.09 5.95 -8.49
CA PRO A 46 -10.31 5.34 -7.19
C PRO A 46 -9.30 4.23 -6.85
N GLU A 47 -8.60 3.69 -7.84
CA GLU A 47 -7.53 2.72 -7.64
C GLU A 47 -6.34 3.30 -6.85
N LYS A 48 -6.19 4.63 -6.80
CA LYS A 48 -5.14 5.29 -5.99
C LYS A 48 -5.41 5.25 -4.49
N TYR A 49 -6.63 4.89 -4.08
CA TYR A 49 -7.05 4.91 -2.69
C TYR A 49 -7.03 3.53 -2.02
N LEU A 50 -6.81 2.44 -2.79
CA LEU A 50 -6.84 1.04 -2.31
C LEU A 50 -5.84 0.70 -1.18
N PHE A 51 -4.95 1.63 -0.81
CA PHE A 51 -3.74 1.36 -0.02
C PHE A 51 -3.88 1.66 1.47
N SER A 52 -5.10 1.79 1.98
CA SER A 52 -5.30 2.42 3.29
C SER A 52 -5.52 1.47 4.47
N LYS A 53 -5.85 0.16 4.30
CA LYS A 53 -5.90 -0.83 5.41
C LYS A 53 -5.76 -2.29 4.95
N GLU A 54 -5.03 -3.10 5.74
CA GLU A 54 -4.80 -4.55 5.55
C GLU A 54 -6.07 -5.42 5.74
N GLN A 55 -7.01 -4.93 6.55
CA GLN A 55 -8.08 -5.72 7.14
C GLN A 55 -9.31 -5.89 6.25
N GLU A 56 -9.19 -5.81 4.92
CA GLU A 56 -10.38 -5.79 4.04
C GLU A 56 -10.33 -6.78 2.88
N ILE A 57 -9.29 -7.62 2.80
CA ILE A 57 -9.10 -8.58 1.71
C ILE A 57 -8.97 -10.02 2.19
N SER A 58 -9.44 -10.94 1.37
CA SER A 58 -9.20 -12.38 1.50
C SER A 58 -8.26 -12.84 0.39
N ILE A 59 -7.19 -13.55 0.73
CA ILE A 59 -6.26 -14.14 -0.26
C ILE A 59 -6.82 -15.49 -0.72
N THR A 60 -7.15 -15.61 -2.01
CA THR A 60 -7.74 -16.82 -2.59
C THR A 60 -6.69 -17.83 -3.06
N ASN A 61 -5.44 -17.40 -3.22
CA ASN A 61 -4.31 -18.26 -3.60
C ASN A 61 -3.14 -18.16 -2.58
N PRO A 62 -3.35 -18.55 -1.31
CA PRO A 62 -2.35 -18.33 -0.27
C PRO A 62 -1.01 -19.02 -0.57
N GLN A 63 0.04 -18.52 0.07
CA GLN A 63 1.36 -19.14 0.04
C GLN A 63 1.29 -20.47 0.80
N PRO A 64 1.74 -21.60 0.24
CA PRO A 64 1.77 -22.87 0.98
C PRO A 64 2.72 -22.75 2.17
N ILE A 65 2.28 -23.25 3.32
CA ILE A 65 3.11 -23.34 4.51
C ILE A 65 4.12 -24.48 4.30
N PRO A 66 5.42 -24.30 4.62
CA PRO A 66 6.42 -25.34 4.43
C PRO A 66 6.12 -26.52 5.36
N PHE A 67 6.27 -27.74 4.84
CA PHE A 67 6.13 -28.95 5.65
C PHE A 67 7.18 -28.97 6.77
N GLY A 68 6.75 -29.29 7.99
CA GLY A 68 7.64 -29.35 9.16
C GLY A 68 8.02 -27.98 9.75
N LEU A 69 7.35 -26.90 9.34
CA LEU A 69 7.53 -25.60 9.99
C LEU A 69 7.03 -25.69 11.44
N ARG A 70 7.97 -25.67 12.37
CA ARG A 70 7.70 -25.63 13.80
C ARG A 70 7.06 -24.29 14.19
N PRO A 71 5.93 -24.30 14.93
CA PRO A 71 5.33 -23.07 15.44
C PRO A 71 6.28 -22.36 16.40
N TYR A 72 6.66 -21.13 16.07
CA TYR A 72 7.39 -20.22 16.95
C TYR A 72 7.16 -18.81 16.45
N SER A 73 6.46 -18.01 17.24
CA SER A 73 6.03 -16.65 16.88
C SER A 73 7.06 -15.60 17.31
N SER A 74 6.89 -14.37 16.83
CA SER A 74 7.64 -13.22 17.35
C SER A 74 7.36 -13.00 18.85
N THR A 75 6.14 -13.27 19.32
CA THR A 75 5.78 -13.22 20.74
C THR A 75 6.55 -14.25 21.56
N ASP A 76 6.74 -15.46 21.03
CA ASP A 76 7.55 -16.50 21.70
C ASP A 76 9.02 -16.06 21.80
N TYR A 77 9.57 -15.50 20.72
CA TYR A 77 10.92 -14.93 20.71
C TYR A 77 11.08 -13.82 21.76
N ILE A 78 10.16 -12.84 21.76
CA ILE A 78 10.17 -11.70 22.68
C ILE A 78 10.12 -12.19 24.13
N ASN A 79 9.23 -13.15 24.41
CA ASN A 79 9.08 -13.73 25.74
C ASN A 79 10.32 -14.52 26.17
N ASP A 80 10.96 -15.24 25.26
CA ASP A 80 12.14 -16.06 25.56
C ASP A 80 13.39 -15.21 25.79
N MET A 81 13.57 -14.15 25.00
CA MET A 81 14.70 -13.23 25.09
C MET A 81 14.51 -12.10 26.10
N HIS A 82 13.28 -11.92 26.63
CA HIS A 82 12.92 -10.80 27.51
C HIS A 82 13.25 -9.42 26.91
N VAL A 83 13.13 -9.29 25.58
CA VAL A 83 13.38 -8.03 24.87
C VAL A 83 12.12 -7.18 24.79
N ASN A 84 12.27 -5.87 24.63
CA ASN A 84 11.13 -4.99 24.38
C ASN A 84 10.57 -5.24 22.96
N ILE A 85 9.24 -5.25 22.80
CA ILE A 85 8.60 -5.47 21.50
C ILE A 85 8.98 -4.40 20.47
N ASP A 86 9.06 -3.13 20.88
CA ASP A 86 9.41 -2.00 20.02
C ASP A 86 10.88 -2.09 19.59
N GLU A 87 11.77 -2.50 20.52
CA GLU A 87 13.18 -2.76 20.23
C GLU A 87 13.32 -3.89 19.19
N PHE A 88 12.57 -4.99 19.35
CA PHE A 88 12.58 -6.07 18.38
C PHE A 88 12.03 -5.60 17.02
N GLN A 89 10.88 -4.93 16.98
CA GLN A 89 10.24 -4.48 15.75
C GLN A 89 11.09 -3.47 14.95
N THR A 90 11.90 -2.65 15.63
CA THR A 90 12.81 -1.68 15.00
C THR A 90 14.17 -2.25 14.64
N SER A 91 14.53 -3.43 15.13
CA SER A 91 15.80 -4.09 14.82
C SER A 91 15.82 -4.70 13.41
N LYS A 92 17.03 -4.88 12.85
CA LYS A 92 17.22 -5.63 11.60
C LYS A 92 16.68 -7.05 11.71
N LYS A 93 16.96 -7.75 12.81
CA LYS A 93 16.46 -9.11 13.06
C LYS A 93 14.94 -9.17 13.05
N GLY A 94 14.26 -8.20 13.67
CA GLY A 94 12.79 -8.13 13.65
C GLY A 94 12.23 -7.83 12.26
N PHE A 95 12.82 -6.91 11.50
CA PHE A 95 12.43 -6.70 10.11
C PHE A 95 12.59 -7.98 9.28
N LEU A 96 13.77 -8.61 9.34
CA LEU A 96 14.07 -9.82 8.58
C LEU A 96 13.19 -11.00 9.01
N TRP A 97 12.83 -11.10 10.29
CA TRP A 97 11.85 -12.05 10.78
C TRP A 97 10.51 -11.89 10.06
N ASN A 98 10.01 -10.65 9.94
CA ASN A 98 8.79 -10.39 9.19
C ASN A 98 8.94 -10.71 7.69
N VAL A 99 10.09 -10.40 7.08
CA VAL A 99 10.39 -10.78 5.68
C VAL A 99 10.34 -12.29 5.49
N TYR A 100 10.93 -13.08 6.39
CA TYR A 100 10.89 -14.54 6.33
C TYR A 100 9.46 -15.07 6.35
N HIS A 101 8.65 -14.60 7.30
CA HIS A 101 7.25 -15.04 7.42
C HIS A 101 6.40 -14.58 6.24
N PHE A 102 6.65 -13.38 5.71
CA PHE A 102 5.99 -12.88 4.50
C PHE A 102 6.29 -13.77 3.28
N ILE A 103 7.55 -14.16 3.06
CA ILE A 103 7.92 -15.04 1.93
C ILE A 103 7.24 -16.41 2.09
N GLY A 104 7.16 -16.90 3.32
CA GLY A 104 6.30 -18.02 3.71
C GLY A 104 6.67 -19.40 3.16
N ILE A 105 7.60 -19.53 2.21
CA ILE A 105 7.97 -20.84 1.62
C ILE A 105 9.36 -21.35 2.01
N LEU A 106 10.15 -20.54 2.69
CA LEU A 106 11.53 -20.90 3.01
C LEU A 106 11.54 -21.86 4.20
N SER A 107 12.05 -23.07 4.02
CA SER A 107 12.24 -24.01 5.14
C SER A 107 13.26 -23.44 6.13
N PRO A 108 13.02 -23.57 7.46
CA PRO A 108 13.99 -23.16 8.46
C PRO A 108 15.24 -24.02 8.38
N ALA A 109 16.41 -23.41 8.54
CA ALA A 109 17.73 -24.05 8.49
C ALA A 109 18.28 -24.27 9.90
N TYR A 110 17.78 -25.29 10.61
CA TYR A 110 18.28 -25.65 11.93
C TYR A 110 19.71 -26.24 11.87
N PRO A 111 20.54 -26.01 12.90
CA PRO A 111 21.80 -26.73 13.07
C PRO A 111 21.58 -28.24 13.13
N THR A 112 22.51 -29.04 12.59
CA THR A 112 22.39 -30.51 12.52
C THR A 112 22.31 -31.19 13.88
N ASP A 113 22.87 -30.56 14.90
CA ASP A 113 22.92 -31.00 16.29
C ASP A 113 21.78 -30.43 17.15
N ALA A 114 20.95 -29.54 16.61
CA ALA A 114 19.84 -28.94 17.34
C ALA A 114 18.69 -29.94 17.51
N ASN A 115 18.46 -30.39 18.74
CA ASN A 115 17.27 -31.15 19.12
C ASN A 115 16.26 -30.24 19.82
N MET A 116 15.35 -29.65 19.04
CA MET A 116 14.36 -28.69 19.54
C MET A 116 13.35 -29.32 20.51
N GLU A 117 12.98 -30.59 20.31
CA GLU A 117 12.06 -31.31 21.22
C GLU A 117 12.69 -31.58 22.58
N ASP A 118 13.97 -31.97 22.61
CA ASP A 118 14.71 -32.13 23.86
C ASP A 118 14.83 -30.80 24.61
N MET A 119 15.11 -29.71 23.89
CA MET A 119 15.23 -28.38 24.47
C MET A 119 13.93 -27.89 25.11
N ASP A 120 12.77 -28.08 24.45
CA ASP A 120 11.47 -27.76 25.05
C ASP A 120 11.23 -28.57 26.32
N ARG A 121 11.50 -29.88 26.26
CA ARG A 121 11.36 -30.77 27.41
C ARG A 121 12.28 -30.34 28.56
N GLN A 122 13.50 -29.87 28.28
CA GLN A 122 14.38 -29.32 29.31
C GLN A 122 13.75 -28.06 29.93
N ILE A 123 13.30 -27.10 29.12
CA ILE A 123 12.67 -25.85 29.58
C ILE A 123 11.43 -26.11 30.45
N ASP A 124 10.62 -27.11 30.10
CA ASP A 124 9.40 -27.48 30.83
C ASP A 124 9.69 -28.18 32.17
N ASN A 125 10.81 -28.91 32.24
CA ASN A 125 11.23 -29.61 33.45
C ASN A 125 11.95 -28.71 34.47
N VAL A 126 12.47 -27.56 34.05
CA VAL A 126 13.08 -26.58 34.97
C VAL A 126 11.99 -25.74 35.65
N LYS A 127 11.88 -25.86 36.98
CA LYS A 127 10.87 -25.13 37.77
C LYS A 127 11.13 -23.61 37.80
N GLY A 128 10.06 -22.83 37.63
CA GLY A 128 10.01 -21.41 38.00
C GLY A 128 10.79 -20.46 37.08
N PHE A 129 11.16 -19.29 37.61
CA PHE A 129 12.05 -18.30 36.98
C PHE A 129 13.50 -18.53 37.46
N SER A 130 14.11 -19.67 37.10
CA SER A 130 15.52 -19.92 37.39
C SER A 130 16.42 -19.39 36.28
N ASP A 131 17.67 -19.03 36.63
CA ASP A 131 18.69 -18.61 35.65
C ASP A 131 18.95 -19.67 34.59
N GLU A 132 18.84 -20.95 34.95
CA GLU A 132 18.95 -22.08 34.03
C GLU A 132 17.82 -22.06 32.98
N ARG A 133 16.58 -21.81 33.41
CA ARG A 133 15.44 -21.72 32.50
C ARG A 133 15.56 -20.53 31.56
N VAL A 134 16.04 -19.39 32.06
CA VAL A 134 16.29 -18.20 31.23
C VAL A 134 17.32 -18.52 30.14
N LYS A 135 18.45 -19.11 30.50
CA LYS A 135 19.50 -19.50 29.53
C LYS A 135 19.00 -20.49 28.47
N LEU A 136 18.20 -21.47 28.87
CA LEU A 136 17.62 -22.44 27.92
C LEU A 136 16.65 -21.76 26.94
N ARG A 137 15.83 -20.81 27.43
CA ARG A 137 14.90 -20.05 26.57
C ARG A 137 15.64 -19.11 25.62
N GLU A 138 16.67 -18.42 26.08
CA GLU A 138 17.54 -17.59 25.24
C GLU A 138 18.23 -18.43 24.15
N ALA A 139 18.75 -19.61 24.51
CA ALA A 139 19.36 -20.53 23.55
C ALA A 139 18.33 -21.00 22.49
N ARG A 140 17.11 -21.36 22.92
CA ARG A 140 16.01 -21.70 21.99
C ARG A 140 15.71 -20.56 21.05
N ALA A 141 15.52 -19.35 21.56
CA ALA A 141 15.21 -18.17 20.77
C ALA A 141 16.30 -17.85 19.74
N GLN A 142 17.57 -17.96 20.13
CA GLN A 142 18.68 -17.72 19.23
C GLN A 142 18.78 -18.77 18.10
N ILE A 143 18.50 -20.03 18.40
CA ILE A 143 18.44 -21.11 17.39
C ILE A 143 17.26 -20.88 16.44
N GLU A 144 16.06 -20.59 16.97
CA GLU A 144 14.85 -20.34 16.18
C GLU A 144 15.00 -19.10 15.28
N MET A 145 15.65 -18.04 15.78
CA MET A 145 16.01 -16.84 15.02
C MET A 145 16.96 -17.17 13.88
N ASN A 146 18.11 -17.79 14.19
CA ASN A 146 19.11 -18.11 13.17
C ASN A 146 18.57 -19.05 12.10
N ALA A 147 17.76 -20.05 12.49
CA ALA A 147 17.16 -20.99 11.56
C ALA A 147 16.21 -20.31 10.56
N ARG A 148 15.55 -19.21 10.93
CA ARG A 148 14.65 -18.46 10.02
C ARG A 148 15.36 -17.37 9.23
N LEU A 149 16.42 -16.78 9.77
CA LEU A 149 17.16 -15.75 9.05
C LEU A 149 18.14 -16.34 8.01
N GLN A 150 18.73 -17.50 8.27
CA GLN A 150 19.68 -18.13 7.33
C GLN A 150 19.10 -18.42 5.93
N PRO A 151 17.86 -18.91 5.79
CA PRO A 151 17.24 -19.07 4.47
C PRO A 151 17.17 -17.77 3.66
N LEU A 152 17.06 -16.59 4.30
CA LEU A 152 17.11 -15.30 3.59
C LEU A 152 18.48 -15.03 2.98
N VAL A 153 19.54 -15.45 3.67
CA VAL A 153 20.92 -15.36 3.18
C VAL A 153 21.14 -16.31 2.02
N GLN A 154 20.70 -17.56 2.16
CA GLN A 154 20.79 -18.59 1.11
C GLN A 154 20.03 -18.17 -0.16
N ALA A 155 18.90 -17.48 0.00
CA ALA A 155 18.14 -16.92 -1.11
C ALA A 155 18.77 -15.65 -1.72
N GLY A 156 19.82 -15.10 -1.12
CA GLY A 156 20.52 -13.90 -1.59
C GLY A 156 19.80 -12.59 -1.31
N TYR A 157 18.81 -12.58 -0.41
CA TYR A 157 18.08 -11.36 -0.02
C TYR A 157 18.83 -10.54 1.03
N VAL A 158 19.68 -11.20 1.83
CA VAL A 158 20.43 -10.61 2.94
C VAL A 158 21.87 -11.12 2.90
N MET A 159 22.84 -10.29 3.28
CA MET A 159 24.23 -10.71 3.45
C MET A 159 24.48 -11.20 4.89
N PRO A 160 25.40 -12.15 5.13
CA PRO A 160 25.65 -12.66 6.48
C PRO A 160 25.98 -11.59 7.52
N ASN A 161 26.72 -10.56 7.13
CA ASN A 161 27.12 -9.44 7.98
C ASN A 161 26.00 -8.43 8.27
N GLU A 162 24.84 -8.57 7.64
CA GLU A 162 23.67 -7.72 7.87
C GLU A 162 22.72 -8.29 8.93
N ILE A 163 22.95 -9.53 9.38
CA ILE A 163 22.23 -10.13 10.51
C ILE A 163 22.95 -9.72 11.80
N ASP A 164 22.71 -8.49 12.23
CA ASP A 164 23.25 -7.91 13.46
C ASP A 164 22.14 -7.32 14.34
N ASP A 165 22.50 -6.82 15.53
CA ASP A 165 21.57 -6.20 16.49
C ASP A 165 21.31 -4.72 16.19
N GLY A 166 21.69 -4.24 15.01
CA GLY A 166 21.46 -2.87 14.57
C GLY A 166 19.99 -2.58 14.25
N LEU A 167 19.72 -1.30 14.01
CA LEU A 167 18.40 -0.82 13.61
C LEU A 167 18.10 -1.12 12.13
N ALA A 168 16.83 -1.42 11.83
CA ALA A 168 16.31 -1.54 10.48
C ALA A 168 16.04 -0.14 9.89
N THR A 169 17.10 0.51 9.40
CA THR A 169 16.99 1.82 8.75
C THR A 169 16.23 1.72 7.40
N LYS A 170 15.72 2.86 6.90
CA LYS A 170 15.13 2.96 5.55
C LYS A 170 16.07 2.40 4.49
N GLU A 171 17.37 2.70 4.59
CA GLU A 171 18.37 2.17 3.67
C GLU A 171 18.47 0.64 3.73
N PHE A 172 18.50 0.07 4.93
CA PHE A 172 18.54 -1.37 5.11
C PHE A 172 17.29 -2.05 4.54
N VAL A 173 16.10 -1.55 4.90
CA VAL A 173 14.82 -2.04 4.38
C VAL A 173 14.79 -1.97 2.86
N ALA A 174 15.13 -0.81 2.28
CA ALA A 174 15.17 -0.63 0.83
C ALA A 174 16.12 -1.62 0.16
N THR A 175 17.31 -1.84 0.74
CA THR A 175 18.33 -2.73 0.21
C THR A 175 17.84 -4.19 0.15
N VAL A 176 17.21 -4.68 1.22
CA VAL A 176 16.63 -6.03 1.25
C VAL A 176 15.51 -6.16 0.21
N LEU A 177 14.57 -5.21 0.18
CA LEU A 177 13.47 -5.21 -0.78
C LEU A 177 13.95 -5.11 -2.24
N TYR A 178 14.99 -4.32 -2.50
CA TYR A 178 15.57 -4.18 -3.84
C TYR A 178 16.23 -5.49 -4.30
N ARG A 179 16.89 -6.25 -3.42
CA ARG A 179 17.41 -7.57 -3.78
C ARG A 179 16.30 -8.58 -4.10
N MET A 180 15.17 -8.48 -3.40
CA MET A 180 14.00 -9.33 -3.65
C MET A 180 13.30 -8.97 -4.97
N PHE A 181 13.03 -7.68 -5.18
CA PHE A 181 12.07 -7.21 -6.19
C PHE A 181 12.67 -6.33 -7.30
N GLY A 182 13.92 -5.86 -7.17
CA GLY A 182 14.55 -4.96 -8.14
C GLY A 182 14.64 -5.54 -9.56
N LYS A 183 14.62 -6.87 -9.71
CA LYS A 183 14.54 -7.53 -11.03
C LYS A 183 13.14 -7.50 -11.63
N THR A 184 12.10 -7.72 -10.82
CA THR A 184 10.70 -7.72 -11.29
C THR A 184 10.15 -6.29 -11.42
N ARG A 185 10.72 -5.36 -10.66
CA ARG A 185 10.40 -3.95 -10.63
C ARG A 185 11.71 -3.15 -10.78
N PRO A 186 12.25 -2.97 -11.99
CA PRO A 186 13.52 -2.26 -12.17
C PRO A 186 13.39 -0.77 -11.84
N TYR A 187 14.48 -0.19 -11.39
CA TYR A 187 14.64 1.26 -11.22
C TYR A 187 14.84 1.93 -12.58
N HIS A 188 14.14 3.03 -12.84
CA HIS A 188 14.14 3.74 -14.11
C HIS A 188 15.07 4.96 -14.11
N GLY A 189 15.68 5.32 -12.98
CA GLY A 189 16.60 6.46 -12.90
C GLY A 189 15.93 7.82 -12.73
N GLY A 190 14.63 7.87 -12.39
CA GLY A 190 13.89 9.13 -12.32
C GLY A 190 14.15 9.92 -11.05
N ILE A 191 14.57 9.27 -9.96
CA ILE A 191 14.67 9.88 -8.64
C ILE A 191 16.07 10.42 -8.36
N ASP A 192 16.14 11.69 -7.97
CA ASP A 192 17.39 12.35 -7.58
C ASP A 192 17.28 12.97 -6.18
N LEU A 193 17.73 12.21 -5.18
CA LEU A 193 17.72 12.56 -3.75
C LEU A 193 18.97 13.33 -3.37
N LYS A 194 18.86 14.30 -2.46
CA LYS A 194 19.99 15.12 -2.00
C LYS A 194 20.92 14.40 -1.02
N ASP A 195 20.41 13.41 -0.32
CA ASP A 195 21.05 12.73 0.82
C ASP A 195 21.30 11.24 0.59
N SER A 196 21.04 10.73 -0.62
CA SER A 196 21.33 9.33 -0.94
C SER A 196 21.59 9.10 -2.43
N GLU A 197 22.71 8.44 -2.71
CA GLU A 197 23.02 7.84 -4.02
C GLU A 197 22.69 6.34 -4.06
N ASN A 198 22.22 5.76 -2.95
CA ASN A 198 21.91 4.34 -2.88
C ASN A 198 20.73 4.02 -3.83
N VAL A 199 21.01 3.18 -4.83
CA VAL A 199 20.02 2.80 -5.86
C VAL A 199 18.78 2.14 -5.26
N ALA A 200 18.92 1.39 -4.18
CA ALA A 200 17.80 0.75 -3.51
C ALA A 200 16.86 1.78 -2.86
N VAL A 201 17.42 2.83 -2.24
CA VAL A 201 16.64 3.92 -1.64
C VAL A 201 15.91 4.71 -2.73
N ARG A 202 16.61 5.08 -3.80
CA ARG A 202 16.01 5.76 -4.95
C ARG A 202 14.94 4.91 -5.63
N TRP A 203 15.16 3.60 -5.73
CA TRP A 203 14.17 2.64 -6.21
C TRP A 203 12.93 2.60 -5.32
N ALA A 204 13.10 2.54 -3.99
CA ALA A 204 11.96 2.48 -3.07
C ALA A 204 11.08 3.74 -3.18
N VAL A 205 11.70 4.92 -3.36
CA VAL A 205 11.00 6.17 -3.66
C VAL A 205 10.30 6.12 -5.02
N GLU A 206 10.95 5.59 -6.06
CA GLU A 206 10.37 5.51 -7.41
C GLU A 206 9.19 4.54 -7.49
N VAL A 207 9.27 3.40 -6.81
CA VAL A 207 8.14 2.48 -6.65
C VAL A 207 7.07 3.13 -5.76
N GLY A 208 7.51 3.94 -4.80
CA GLY A 208 6.75 4.55 -3.72
C GLY A 208 6.26 3.51 -2.74
N VAL A 209 7.24 2.73 -2.28
CA VAL A 209 7.10 1.85 -1.13
C VAL A 209 6.63 2.69 0.08
N PRO A 210 5.61 2.25 0.83
CA PRO A 210 5.17 2.94 2.04
C PRO A 210 6.34 3.22 3.02
N GLY A 211 6.33 4.41 3.63
CA GLY A 211 7.42 4.89 4.51
C GLY A 211 8.60 5.57 3.79
N PHE A 212 8.67 5.53 2.46
CA PHE A 212 9.68 6.23 1.66
C PHE A 212 9.20 7.58 1.13
N VAL A 213 8.77 8.44 2.06
CA VAL A 213 8.26 9.79 1.77
C VAL A 213 9.39 10.81 1.74
N VAL A 214 9.52 11.50 0.63
CA VAL A 214 10.53 12.55 0.45
C VAL A 214 9.97 13.89 0.90
N ASP A 215 10.81 14.69 1.56
CA ASP A 215 10.46 16.06 1.92
C ASP A 215 10.40 17.03 0.71
N LYS A 216 9.93 18.25 0.97
CA LYS A 216 9.84 19.29 -0.07
C LYS A 216 11.23 19.75 -0.55
N GLU A 217 12.28 19.54 0.25
CA GLU A 217 13.68 19.82 -0.05
C GLU A 217 14.39 18.70 -0.83
N LYS A 218 13.74 17.55 -1.06
CA LYS A 218 14.26 16.32 -1.71
C LYS A 218 15.16 15.42 -0.83
N TYR A 219 14.95 15.40 0.49
CA TYR A 219 15.58 14.49 1.45
C TYR A 219 14.65 13.32 1.83
N ILE A 220 15.24 12.20 2.23
CA ILE A 220 14.54 10.98 2.68
C ILE A 220 15.02 10.47 4.05
N ASP A 221 16.18 10.95 4.51
CA ASP A 221 16.88 10.56 5.72
C ASP A 221 17.11 9.04 5.80
N PRO A 222 17.94 8.46 4.92
CA PRO A 222 18.05 7.00 4.74
C PRO A 222 18.53 6.25 5.99
N GLN A 223 19.20 6.94 6.91
CA GLN A 223 19.73 6.40 8.17
C GLN A 223 18.68 6.33 9.30
N THR A 224 17.49 6.88 9.09
CA THR A 224 16.39 6.82 10.05
C THR A 224 15.62 5.50 9.95
N LEU A 225 14.83 5.19 10.97
CA LEU A 225 13.89 4.07 10.94
C LEU A 225 12.83 4.27 9.85
N LEU A 226 12.27 3.17 9.35
CA LEU A 226 11.07 3.23 8.54
C LEU A 226 9.91 3.64 9.44
N THR A 227 9.55 4.92 9.45
CA THR A 227 8.37 5.42 10.14
C THR A 227 7.17 5.37 9.19
N MET A 228 6.06 4.82 9.66
CA MET A 228 4.78 4.86 8.95
C MET A 228 3.92 5.91 9.66
N ASN A 229 3.62 7.03 9.00
CA ASN A 229 2.81 8.09 9.58
C ASN A 229 1.44 7.53 10.01
N LEU A 230 1.17 7.61 11.31
CA LEU A 230 0.04 6.96 11.98
C LEU A 230 -1.31 7.67 11.83
N ASP A 231 -1.42 8.73 11.05
CA ASP A 231 -2.69 9.42 10.94
C ASP A 231 -3.45 8.93 9.69
N PRO A 232 -4.53 8.14 9.82
CA PRO A 232 -5.38 7.76 8.68
C PRO A 232 -6.02 8.96 7.96
N HIS A 233 -5.92 10.18 8.50
CA HIS A 233 -6.25 11.44 7.83
C HIS A 233 -5.12 11.95 6.91
N THR A 234 -3.99 11.25 6.85
CA THR A 234 -2.78 11.68 6.16
C THR A 234 -2.47 10.98 4.84
N LEU A 235 -3.48 10.38 4.19
CA LEU A 235 -3.44 10.20 2.73
C LEU A 235 -3.10 11.53 2.00
N LEU A 236 -3.38 12.67 2.67
CA LEU A 236 -3.02 14.03 2.25
C LEU A 236 -2.00 14.74 3.16
N SER A 237 -1.37 14.07 4.12
CA SER A 237 -0.31 14.64 4.97
C SER A 237 0.82 13.62 5.20
N MET A 238 1.43 13.24 4.08
CA MET A 238 2.85 12.88 4.04
C MET A 238 3.66 14.00 4.70
N ASN A 239 3.74 14.03 6.03
CA ASN A 239 4.65 14.88 6.77
C ASN A 239 6.01 14.20 6.69
N PRO A 240 6.97 14.80 5.98
CA PRO A 240 8.31 14.27 5.92
C PRO A 240 9.08 14.63 7.20
N GLY A 241 10.00 13.75 7.60
CA GLY A 241 10.93 14.00 8.70
C GLY A 241 11.08 12.81 9.64
N PRO A 242 12.06 12.89 10.58
CA PRO A 242 12.26 11.87 11.59
C PRO A 242 11.10 11.89 12.60
N GLU A 243 10.25 10.85 12.59
CA GLU A 243 9.30 10.66 13.68
C GLU A 243 9.94 9.83 14.81
N PRO A 244 9.75 10.21 16.08
CA PRO A 244 10.39 9.56 17.22
C PRO A 244 9.69 8.29 17.72
N TYR A 245 8.58 7.86 17.09
CA TYR A 245 7.76 6.75 17.57
C TYR A 245 7.50 5.71 16.48
N VAL A 246 7.49 4.45 16.90
CA VAL A 246 7.22 3.26 16.09
C VAL A 246 5.96 2.63 16.67
N ASP A 247 4.95 2.37 15.84
CA ASP A 247 3.76 1.62 16.25
C ASP A 247 3.82 0.20 15.69
N SER A 248 3.18 -0.70 16.41
CA SER A 248 2.97 -2.14 16.19
C SER A 248 2.52 -2.57 14.78
N GLY A 249 2.21 -1.64 13.88
CA GLY A 249 1.92 -1.84 12.45
C GLY A 249 3.05 -1.48 11.47
N THR A 250 4.28 -1.22 11.94
CA THR A 250 5.40 -0.63 11.15
C THR A 250 5.77 -1.32 9.84
N TYR A 251 5.46 -2.60 9.67
CA TYR A 251 5.62 -3.29 8.38
C TYR A 251 4.31 -3.80 7.79
N GLY A 252 3.17 -3.62 8.45
CA GLY A 252 1.86 -4.07 7.99
C GLY A 252 1.51 -3.45 6.65
N ASP A 253 1.52 -2.12 6.55
CA ASP A 253 1.23 -1.43 5.29
C ASP A 253 2.29 -1.71 4.21
N LEU A 254 3.55 -1.94 4.61
CA LEU A 254 4.61 -2.36 3.70
C LEU A 254 4.27 -3.73 3.08
N PHE A 255 4.04 -4.75 3.89
CA PHE A 255 3.74 -6.09 3.39
C PHE A 255 2.37 -6.18 2.73
N TYR A 256 1.41 -5.34 3.11
CA TYR A 256 0.15 -5.16 2.42
C TYR A 256 0.35 -4.60 1.01
N PHE A 257 1.14 -3.53 0.88
CA PHE A 257 1.53 -2.99 -0.43
C PHE A 257 2.24 -4.04 -1.28
N ILE A 258 3.17 -4.80 -0.70
CA ILE A 258 3.88 -5.86 -1.42
C ILE A 258 2.91 -6.98 -1.86
N THR A 259 1.97 -7.37 -1.00
CA THR A 259 0.96 -8.42 -1.27
C THR A 259 0.03 -8.00 -2.40
N LEU A 260 -0.44 -6.77 -2.37
CA LEU A 260 -1.43 -6.28 -3.33
C LEU A 260 -0.82 -5.78 -4.63
N ILE A 261 0.25 -4.99 -4.57
CA ILE A 261 0.70 -4.16 -5.68
C ILE A 261 1.98 -4.63 -6.33
N MET A 262 2.82 -5.32 -5.57
CA MET A 262 3.97 -6.00 -6.13
C MET A 262 3.64 -7.46 -6.39
N PRO A 263 4.43 -8.15 -7.22
CA PRO A 263 4.38 -9.60 -7.29
C PRO A 263 4.97 -10.18 -5.98
N GLY A 264 4.18 -10.17 -4.91
CA GLY A 264 4.62 -10.54 -3.56
C GLY A 264 4.61 -12.04 -3.25
N LYS A 265 4.02 -12.88 -4.12
CA LYS A 265 3.93 -14.33 -3.90
C LYS A 265 5.15 -15.03 -4.50
N LYS A 266 5.92 -15.76 -3.70
CA LYS A 266 7.10 -16.48 -4.20
C LYS A 266 6.69 -17.85 -4.74
N THR A 267 7.08 -18.17 -5.97
CA THR A 267 6.90 -19.49 -6.60
C THR A 267 8.21 -19.99 -7.20
N ASP A 268 8.26 -21.24 -7.65
CA ASP A 268 9.42 -21.80 -8.36
C ASP A 268 9.74 -21.05 -9.66
N ARG A 269 8.74 -20.39 -10.24
CA ARG A 269 8.88 -19.61 -11.49
C ARG A 269 9.31 -18.17 -11.25
N GLY A 270 9.34 -17.71 -10.00
CA GLY A 270 9.72 -16.35 -9.64
C GLY A 270 8.75 -15.71 -8.67
N TRP A 271 8.46 -14.44 -8.90
CA TRP A 271 7.53 -13.64 -8.10
C TRP A 271 6.23 -13.46 -8.87
N GLU A 272 5.11 -13.75 -8.24
CA GLU A 272 3.76 -13.69 -8.81
C GLU A 272 2.83 -12.83 -7.94
N TYR A 273 1.68 -12.44 -8.48
CA TYR A 273 0.67 -11.70 -7.72
C TYR A 273 -0.20 -12.63 -6.88
N TYR A 274 -0.54 -12.18 -5.66
CA TYR A 274 -1.67 -12.75 -4.94
C TYR A 274 -2.99 -12.43 -5.66
N GLN A 275 -3.88 -13.41 -5.65
CA GLN A 275 -5.28 -13.30 -6.00
C GLN A 275 -6.04 -12.97 -4.71
N VAL A 276 -6.85 -11.93 -4.78
CA VAL A 276 -7.50 -11.34 -3.61
C VAL A 276 -8.94 -10.93 -3.94
N GLU A 277 -9.79 -10.97 -2.93
CA GLU A 277 -11.19 -10.54 -2.98
C GLU A 277 -11.45 -9.57 -1.83
N LEU A 278 -12.32 -8.57 -2.03
CA LEU A 278 -12.74 -7.69 -0.94
C LEU A 278 -13.73 -8.42 -0.02
N ASN A 279 -13.50 -8.31 1.29
CA ASN A 279 -14.41 -8.83 2.29
C ASN A 279 -15.57 -7.85 2.51
N GLU A 280 -16.79 -8.28 2.20
CA GLU A 280 -18.05 -7.50 2.34
C GLU A 280 -18.25 -6.90 3.74
N SER A 281 -17.74 -7.58 4.76
CA SER A 281 -17.93 -7.23 6.17
C SER A 281 -16.97 -6.15 6.69
N MET A 282 -15.92 -5.80 5.95
CA MET A 282 -14.80 -4.99 6.48
C MET A 282 -14.64 -3.61 5.82
N LEU A 283 -15.39 -3.32 4.75
CA LEU A 283 -15.35 -2.04 4.00
C LEU A 283 -15.96 -0.81 4.74
N SER A 284 -16.37 -0.93 6.01
CA SER A 284 -17.05 0.17 6.72
C SER A 284 -16.13 1.36 7.02
N ASP A 285 -14.84 1.08 7.20
CA ASP A 285 -13.81 2.09 7.49
C ASP A 285 -13.24 2.71 6.22
N TYR A 286 -13.09 1.92 5.15
CA TYR A 286 -12.64 2.42 3.87
C TYR A 286 -13.65 3.34 3.19
N ALA A 287 -14.95 3.06 3.34
CA ALA A 287 -16.00 3.93 2.84
C ALA A 287 -15.88 5.38 3.36
N ALA A 288 -15.36 5.55 4.58
CA ALA A 288 -15.13 6.86 5.19
C ALA A 288 -14.27 7.80 4.34
N GLN A 289 -13.39 7.27 3.47
CA GLN A 289 -12.52 8.06 2.58
C GLN A 289 -13.27 8.75 1.44
N PHE A 290 -14.46 8.26 1.09
CA PHE A 290 -15.28 8.83 0.02
C PHE A 290 -16.50 9.56 0.53
N ILE A 291 -16.76 9.52 1.84
CA ILE A 291 -17.88 10.20 2.46
C ILE A 291 -17.50 11.66 2.71
N GLN A 292 -18.45 12.55 2.45
CA GLN A 292 -18.35 13.97 2.72
C GLN A 292 -19.42 14.37 3.74
N LEU A 293 -19.07 15.31 4.62
CA LEU A 293 -19.96 16.00 5.55
C LEU A 293 -20.00 17.46 5.15
N ASN A 294 -21.17 17.95 4.75
CA ASN A 294 -21.34 19.34 4.29
C ASN A 294 -20.38 19.74 3.15
N GLY A 295 -20.03 18.77 2.28
CA GLY A 295 -19.10 18.97 1.16
C GLY A 295 -17.62 18.81 1.49
N GLU A 296 -17.27 18.59 2.76
CA GLU A 296 -15.90 18.39 3.21
C GLU A 296 -15.63 16.91 3.55
N PRO A 297 -14.41 16.37 3.39
CA PRO A 297 -14.12 14.97 3.67
C PRO A 297 -14.52 14.56 5.10
N TYR A 298 -15.28 13.47 5.25
CA TYR A 298 -15.77 12.94 6.53
C TYR A 298 -14.66 12.77 7.56
N LEU A 299 -13.51 12.28 7.11
CA LEU A 299 -12.32 12.05 7.90
C LEU A 299 -11.83 13.32 8.63
N SER A 300 -12.13 14.53 8.15
CA SER A 300 -11.75 15.76 8.84
C SER A 300 -12.51 16.03 10.15
N TYR A 301 -13.64 15.35 10.40
CA TYR A 301 -14.57 15.71 11.49
C TYR A 301 -14.49 14.84 12.76
N ARG A 302 -13.66 13.79 12.82
CA ARG A 302 -13.43 12.90 14.00
C ARG A 302 -14.69 12.55 14.83
N ASN A 303 -15.87 12.48 14.21
CA ASN A 303 -17.12 12.21 14.90
C ASN A 303 -17.64 10.81 14.55
N TYR A 304 -17.17 9.83 15.32
CA TYR A 304 -17.51 8.41 15.15
C TYR A 304 -19.00 8.11 15.42
N ALA A 305 -19.73 8.99 16.10
CA ALA A 305 -21.17 8.82 16.31
C ALA A 305 -21.94 8.79 14.97
N LEU A 306 -21.40 9.44 13.93
CA LEU A 306 -21.98 9.47 12.60
C LEU A 306 -21.97 8.09 11.90
N HIS A 307 -21.10 7.15 12.29
CA HIS A 307 -21.11 5.79 11.73
C HIS A 307 -22.45 5.06 12.00
N GLY A 308 -23.15 5.46 13.07
CA GLY A 308 -24.41 4.87 13.48
C GLY A 308 -25.61 5.32 12.65
N THR A 309 -25.52 6.44 11.93
CA THR A 309 -26.66 7.07 11.25
C THR A 309 -27.10 6.29 10.00
N ALA A 310 -28.35 6.46 9.61
CA ALA A 310 -28.90 5.80 8.44
C ALA A 310 -28.22 6.30 7.15
N GLU A 311 -27.91 7.59 7.10
CA GLU A 311 -27.28 8.29 5.98
C GLU A 311 -25.87 7.77 5.74
N TYR A 312 -25.06 7.65 6.80
CA TYR A 312 -23.71 7.07 6.69
C TYR A 312 -23.77 5.62 6.21
N LYS A 313 -24.64 4.80 6.80
CA LYS A 313 -24.81 3.39 6.41
C LYS A 313 -25.27 3.24 4.96
N ASN A 314 -26.13 4.15 4.48
CA ASN A 314 -26.58 4.18 3.09
C ASN A 314 -25.44 4.55 2.14
N ALA A 315 -24.70 5.62 2.43
CA ALA A 315 -23.53 6.02 1.64
C ALA A 315 -22.47 4.89 1.60
N ALA A 316 -22.13 4.33 2.75
CA ALA A 316 -21.19 3.22 2.86
C ALA A 316 -21.67 1.98 2.08
N ARG A 317 -22.97 1.67 2.10
CA ARG A 317 -23.54 0.60 1.26
C ARG A 317 -23.39 0.89 -0.23
N SER A 318 -23.73 2.10 -0.69
CA SER A 318 -23.60 2.45 -2.11
C SER A 318 -22.16 2.41 -2.61
N ILE A 319 -21.21 2.87 -1.78
CA ILE A 319 -19.77 2.76 -2.09
C ILE A 319 -19.37 1.28 -2.23
N ARG A 320 -19.82 0.41 -1.32
CA ARG A 320 -19.53 -1.04 -1.37
C ARG A 320 -20.11 -1.70 -2.62
N GLU A 321 -21.38 -1.45 -2.91
CA GLU A 321 -22.07 -1.98 -4.10
C GLU A 321 -21.39 -1.53 -5.41
N TRP A 322 -20.79 -0.34 -5.43
CA TRP A 322 -20.00 0.12 -6.56
C TRP A 322 -18.63 -0.58 -6.63
N MET A 323 -17.94 -0.70 -5.50
CA MET A 323 -16.53 -1.06 -5.42
C MET A 323 -16.25 -2.56 -5.52
N ILE A 324 -16.96 -3.39 -4.75
CA ILE A 324 -16.74 -4.83 -4.68
C ILE A 324 -16.68 -5.48 -6.07
N PRO A 325 -17.69 -5.30 -6.96
CA PRO A 325 -17.64 -5.90 -8.29
C PRO A 325 -16.54 -5.31 -9.20
N ARG A 326 -15.99 -4.13 -8.87
CA ARG A 326 -14.95 -3.44 -9.65
C ARG A 326 -13.54 -3.66 -9.10
N PHE A 327 -13.41 -4.17 -7.88
CA PHE A 327 -12.13 -4.29 -7.20
C PHE A 327 -11.06 -5.03 -8.02
N PRO A 328 -11.35 -6.17 -8.69
CA PRO A 328 -10.34 -6.82 -9.53
C PRO A 328 -9.78 -5.90 -10.63
N GLN A 329 -10.64 -5.06 -11.23
CA GLN A 329 -10.26 -4.11 -12.28
C GLN A 329 -9.46 -2.94 -11.69
N LEU A 330 -9.88 -2.42 -10.53
CA LEU A 330 -9.15 -1.36 -9.83
C LEU A 330 -7.76 -1.83 -9.39
N LEU A 331 -7.66 -3.04 -8.84
CA LEU A 331 -6.39 -3.62 -8.42
C LEU A 331 -5.46 -3.88 -9.60
N ASP A 332 -5.97 -4.41 -10.71
CA ASP A 332 -5.19 -4.59 -11.93
C ASP A 332 -4.70 -3.24 -12.48
N GLN A 333 -5.53 -2.19 -12.45
CA GLN A 333 -5.12 -0.85 -12.85
C GLN A 333 -4.05 -0.30 -11.89
N ALA A 334 -4.20 -0.48 -10.58
CA ALA A 334 -3.21 -0.08 -9.59
C ALA A 334 -1.86 -0.78 -9.79
N ARG A 335 -1.85 -2.09 -10.10
CA ARG A 335 -0.64 -2.86 -10.44
C ARG A 335 0.00 -2.34 -11.72
N LYS A 336 -0.77 -2.11 -12.78
CA LYS A 336 -0.27 -1.54 -14.05
C LYS A 336 0.31 -0.15 -13.86
N ASP A 337 -0.34 0.68 -13.05
CA ASP A 337 0.15 2.00 -12.69
C ASP A 337 1.43 1.93 -11.87
N ALA A 338 1.46 1.06 -10.88
CA ALA A 338 2.64 0.82 -10.07
C ALA A 338 3.83 0.36 -10.90
N MET A 339 3.61 -0.19 -12.10
CA MET A 339 4.65 -0.57 -13.07
C MET A 339 5.28 0.59 -13.85
N LYS A 340 4.70 1.79 -13.81
CA LYS A 340 5.22 2.99 -14.50
C LYS A 340 6.28 3.71 -13.66
N PRO A 341 7.21 4.47 -14.27
CA PRO A 341 8.08 5.38 -13.52
C PRO A 341 7.26 6.45 -12.80
N ARG A 342 7.76 7.01 -11.70
CA ARG A 342 7.14 8.16 -11.03
C ARG A 342 7.62 9.48 -11.63
N VAL A 343 6.76 10.49 -11.57
CA VAL A 343 7.19 11.87 -11.80
C VAL A 343 7.96 12.37 -10.59
N TRP A 344 9.14 12.93 -10.84
CA TRP A 344 10.01 13.52 -9.83
C TRP A 344 10.19 15.02 -10.03
N ASP A 345 10.56 15.42 -11.24
CA ASP A 345 10.84 16.80 -11.60
C ASP A 345 9.96 17.18 -12.78
N TRP A 346 8.95 18.00 -12.54
CA TRP A 346 8.01 18.41 -13.57
C TRP A 346 8.66 19.15 -14.75
N SER A 347 9.77 19.85 -14.55
CA SER A 347 10.51 20.48 -15.65
C SER A 347 11.10 19.41 -16.56
N ARG A 348 11.83 18.44 -15.99
CA ARG A 348 12.44 17.35 -16.75
C ARG A 348 11.40 16.38 -17.32
N ASP A 349 10.47 15.94 -16.48
CA ASP A 349 9.60 14.79 -16.70
C ASP A 349 8.34 15.14 -17.51
N LEU A 350 7.95 16.41 -17.55
CA LEU A 350 6.83 16.89 -18.36
C LEU A 350 7.27 17.92 -19.40
N ILE A 351 7.85 19.05 -18.96
CA ILE A 351 8.07 20.20 -19.86
C ILE A 351 9.11 19.90 -20.93
N HIS A 352 10.24 19.30 -20.55
CA HIS A 352 11.34 18.97 -21.47
C HIS A 352 11.31 17.53 -21.97
N HIS A 353 10.35 16.73 -21.51
CA HIS A 353 10.28 15.33 -21.88
C HIS A 353 9.78 15.15 -23.34
N PRO A 354 10.54 14.50 -24.23
CA PRO A 354 10.23 14.46 -25.67
C PRO A 354 8.84 13.88 -25.99
N LYS A 355 8.37 12.91 -25.18
CA LYS A 355 7.08 12.24 -25.37
C LYS A 355 5.87 13.18 -25.27
N PHE A 356 6.00 14.31 -24.56
CA PHE A 356 4.90 15.25 -24.35
C PHE A 356 5.05 16.55 -25.14
N ALA A 357 6.16 16.73 -25.86
CA ALA A 357 6.48 17.97 -26.57
C ALA A 357 5.35 18.45 -27.49
N LYS A 358 4.67 17.53 -28.19
CA LYS A 358 3.54 17.87 -29.07
C LYS A 358 2.34 18.43 -28.29
N GLN A 359 1.94 17.74 -27.22
CA GLN A 359 0.80 18.12 -26.39
C GLN A 359 1.09 19.42 -25.62
N VAL A 360 2.31 19.55 -25.07
CA VAL A 360 2.77 20.77 -24.40
C VAL A 360 2.80 21.96 -25.35
N ALA A 361 3.33 21.79 -26.58
CA ALA A 361 3.31 22.85 -27.59
C ALA A 361 1.88 23.24 -28.00
N ALA A 362 0.96 22.28 -28.13
CA ALA A 362 -0.44 22.55 -28.41
C ALA A 362 -1.10 23.37 -27.29
N TYR A 363 -0.82 23.05 -26.02
CA TYR A 363 -1.29 23.83 -24.88
C TYR A 363 -0.68 25.25 -24.85
N ARG A 364 0.64 25.37 -25.06
CA ARG A 364 1.34 26.67 -25.11
C ARG A 364 0.79 27.58 -26.22
N LYS A 365 0.39 27.00 -27.36
CA LYS A 365 -0.27 27.73 -28.45
C LYS A 365 -1.71 28.12 -28.12
N ASN A 366 -2.44 27.22 -27.45
CA ASN A 366 -3.85 27.42 -27.10
C ASN A 366 -4.13 26.80 -25.73
N LYS A 367 -4.25 27.64 -24.70
CA LYS A 367 -4.45 27.27 -23.28
C LYS A 367 -5.85 26.70 -22.96
N SER A 368 -6.43 25.93 -23.87
CA SER A 368 -7.75 25.32 -23.73
C SER A 368 -7.75 24.14 -22.75
N GLY A 369 -8.88 23.89 -22.09
CA GLY A 369 -9.09 22.71 -21.22
C GLY A 369 -8.80 21.40 -21.95
N LYS A 370 -9.28 21.26 -23.19
CA LYS A 370 -9.00 20.09 -24.05
C LYS A 370 -7.50 19.79 -24.19
N ASN A 371 -6.66 20.82 -24.30
CA ASN A 371 -5.21 20.63 -24.41
C ASN A 371 -4.58 20.25 -23.07
N VAL A 372 -5.09 20.78 -21.95
CA VAL A 372 -4.68 20.34 -20.59
C VAL A 372 -5.01 18.86 -20.42
N ASP A 373 -6.23 18.45 -20.76
CA ASP A 373 -6.68 17.05 -20.62
C ASP A 373 -5.84 16.12 -21.49
N ALA A 374 -5.49 16.54 -22.71
CA ALA A 374 -4.61 15.78 -23.59
C ALA A 374 -3.20 15.60 -22.99
N VAL A 375 -2.65 16.63 -22.33
CA VAL A 375 -1.37 16.50 -21.61
C VAL A 375 -1.53 15.58 -20.40
N TYR A 376 -2.55 15.80 -19.57
CA TYR A 376 -2.82 15.00 -18.38
C TYR A 376 -2.94 13.50 -18.70
N HIS A 377 -3.75 13.13 -19.70
CA HIS A 377 -3.90 11.73 -20.10
C HIS A 377 -2.60 11.14 -20.64
N ALA A 378 -1.80 11.91 -21.39
CA ALA A 378 -0.49 11.45 -21.86
C ALA A 378 0.48 11.19 -20.71
N VAL A 379 0.53 12.09 -19.72
CA VAL A 379 1.35 11.96 -18.51
C VAL A 379 0.90 10.74 -17.70
N ARG A 380 -0.40 10.61 -17.42
CA ARG A 380 -0.98 9.49 -16.66
C ARG A 380 -0.80 8.13 -17.33
N GLN A 381 -0.80 8.11 -18.67
CA GLN A 381 -0.48 6.89 -19.41
C GLN A 381 0.99 6.49 -19.24
N HIS A 382 1.90 7.46 -19.09
CA HIS A 382 3.33 7.19 -19.00
C HIS A 382 3.85 6.97 -17.58
N TYR A 383 3.37 7.75 -16.61
CA TYR A 383 3.87 7.79 -15.25
C TYR A 383 2.86 7.29 -14.22
N ASN A 384 3.38 6.80 -13.10
CA ASN A 384 2.64 6.56 -11.88
C ASN A 384 2.51 7.90 -11.13
N LEU A 385 1.34 8.53 -11.23
CA LEU A 385 1.02 9.73 -10.45
C LEU A 385 0.49 9.33 -9.07
N ASN A 386 0.93 10.04 -8.03
CA ASN A 386 0.34 9.93 -6.70
C ASN A 386 -0.96 10.77 -6.60
N ILE A 387 -1.74 10.57 -5.53
CA ILE A 387 -3.05 11.24 -5.32
C ILE A 387 -2.95 12.77 -5.49
N ARG A 388 -1.85 13.40 -5.03
CA ARG A 388 -1.65 14.85 -5.12
C ARG A 388 -1.22 15.33 -6.51
N GLN A 389 -0.66 14.45 -7.33
CA GLN A 389 -0.20 14.75 -8.69
C GLN A 389 -1.28 14.47 -9.74
N ASP A 390 -2.19 13.55 -9.45
CA ASP A 390 -3.10 12.93 -10.38
C ASP A 390 -4.36 13.77 -10.66
N SER A 391 -4.16 14.98 -11.17
CA SER A 391 -5.24 15.92 -11.49
C SER A 391 -4.90 16.83 -12.68
N PRO A 392 -5.86 17.09 -13.59
CA PRO A 392 -5.70 18.10 -14.65
C PRO A 392 -5.32 19.48 -14.11
N ALA A 393 -5.79 19.86 -12.91
CA ALA A 393 -5.47 21.16 -12.31
C ALA A 393 -3.98 21.29 -11.97
N ILE A 394 -3.36 20.21 -11.50
CA ILE A 394 -1.92 20.18 -11.18
C ILE A 394 -1.10 20.27 -12.47
N ILE A 395 -1.48 19.51 -13.50
CA ILE A 395 -0.84 19.58 -14.82
C ILE A 395 -0.95 20.99 -15.40
N LYS A 396 -2.12 21.62 -15.32
CA LYS A 396 -2.30 23.02 -15.74
C LYS A 396 -1.37 23.96 -14.97
N SER A 397 -1.32 23.85 -13.64
CA SER A 397 -0.44 24.67 -12.81
C SER A 397 1.03 24.52 -13.21
N VAL A 398 1.49 23.30 -13.47
CA VAL A 398 2.84 23.03 -13.98
C VAL A 398 3.07 23.71 -15.33
N LEU A 399 2.16 23.53 -16.28
CA LEU A 399 2.29 24.10 -17.62
C LEU A 399 2.29 25.64 -17.64
N ASP A 400 1.59 26.27 -16.70
CA ASP A 400 1.52 27.72 -16.57
C ASP A 400 2.74 28.33 -15.86
N ASN A 401 3.34 27.61 -14.91
CA ASN A 401 4.35 28.16 -14.01
C ASN A 401 5.78 27.64 -14.23
N ILE A 402 5.95 26.47 -14.86
CA ILE A 402 7.25 25.87 -15.12
C ILE A 402 7.63 26.09 -16.59
N LYS A 403 8.79 26.72 -16.78
CA LYS A 403 9.27 27.14 -18.11
C LYS A 403 9.94 26.02 -18.88
#